data_AF-A0A531KQ53-F1
#
_entry.id   AF-A0A531KQ53-F1
#
_cell.length_a   1.000
_cell.length_b   1.000
_cell.length_c   1.000
_cell.angle_alpha   90.00
_cell.angle_beta   90.00
_cell.angle_gamma   90.00
#
_symmetry.space_group_name_H-M   'P 1'
#
loop_
_entity.id
_entity.type
_entity.pdbx_description
1 polymer ?
#
loop_
_entity_poly.entity_id
_entity_poly.type
_entity_poly.pdbx_seq_one_letter_code
_entity_poly.pdbx_strand_id
1 'polypeptide(L)'
;DKEHVLRRAAPDVADSVALPTALYQVPDLKTVDLSWAGRLRPDHPSLAAISTAKVGDPIHIVRDGPSWMMQDEKAQALGRMAKSWSPPQGLSFVRGEVGAIVRWRKSDSQEEFRVHLHRDVWEVAVPELVFG
;
A
#
# COMPACT_ATOMS: atom_id res chain seq x y z
N ASP A 1 -52.44 -4.72 5.17
CA ASP A 1 -51.03 -4.28 5.24
C ASP A 1 -50.17 -5.03 4.23
N LYS A 2 -49.93 -4.38 3.09
CA LYS A 2 -48.93 -4.77 2.09
C LYS A 2 -48.07 -3.53 1.83
N GLU A 3 -46.76 -3.74 1.66
CA GLU A 3 -45.67 -2.80 1.34
C GLU A 3 -44.65 -2.81 2.48
N HIS A 4 -43.39 -3.20 2.30
CA HIS A 4 -42.48 -2.84 1.23
C HIS A 4 -41.51 -4.00 0.95
N VAL A 5 -41.57 -4.59 -0.26
CA VAL A 5 -40.52 -5.49 -0.73
C VAL A 5 -40.01 -4.95 -2.05
N LEU A 6 -38.81 -4.36 -2.03
CA LEU A 6 -38.11 -3.98 -3.25
C LEU A 6 -37.47 -5.24 -3.85
N ARG A 7 -38.07 -5.75 -4.93
CA ARG A 7 -37.46 -6.80 -5.76
C ARG A 7 -36.61 -6.12 -6.83
N ARG A 8 -35.29 -6.30 -6.78
CA ARG A 8 -34.42 -5.99 -7.91
C ARG A 8 -34.53 -7.12 -8.93
N ALA A 9 -34.90 -6.79 -10.16
CA ALA A 9 -34.72 -7.69 -11.28
C ALA A 9 -33.23 -7.76 -11.61
N ALA A 10 -32.64 -8.94 -11.50
CA ALA A 10 -31.31 -9.17 -12.06
C ALA A 10 -31.43 -9.12 -13.59
N PRO A 11 -30.54 -8.41 -14.30
CA PRO A 11 -30.52 -8.45 -15.75
C PRO A 11 -30.24 -9.87 -16.23
N ASP A 12 -30.82 -10.25 -17.37
CA ASP A 12 -30.53 -11.51 -18.03
C ASP A 12 -29.02 -11.57 -18.33
N VAL A 13 -28.37 -12.62 -17.83
CA VAL A 13 -26.94 -12.86 -18.03
C VAL A 13 -26.75 -13.32 -19.48
N ALA A 14 -26.73 -12.36 -20.40
CA ALA A 14 -26.30 -12.57 -21.77
C ALA A 14 -24.76 -12.46 -21.83
N ASP A 15 -24.16 -13.53 -22.34
CA ASP A 15 -22.75 -13.76 -22.71
C ASP A 15 -21.69 -13.45 -21.64
N SER A 16 -21.08 -14.54 -21.14
CA SER A 16 -19.72 -14.62 -20.59
C SER A 16 -19.08 -13.27 -20.31
N VAL A 17 -19.52 -12.63 -19.22
CA VAL A 17 -18.78 -11.51 -18.66
C VAL A 17 -17.43 -12.11 -18.27
N ALA A 18 -16.39 -11.81 -19.05
CA ALA A 18 -15.03 -12.02 -18.61
C ALA A 18 -14.95 -11.28 -17.27
N LEU A 19 -15.01 -12.04 -16.18
CA LEU A 19 -14.85 -11.48 -14.84
C LEU A 19 -13.58 -10.64 -14.92
N PRO A 20 -13.61 -9.35 -14.55
CA PRO A 20 -12.38 -8.61 -14.39
C PRO A 20 -11.52 -9.44 -13.44
N THR A 21 -10.42 -10.01 -13.94
CA THR A 21 -9.42 -10.75 -13.13
C THR A 21 -8.62 -9.73 -12.30
N ALA A 22 -9.32 -8.73 -11.74
CA ALA A 22 -8.73 -7.70 -10.95
C ALA A 22 -8.43 -8.27 -9.57
N LEU A 23 -7.14 -8.37 -9.25
CA LEU A 23 -6.67 -8.74 -7.93
C LEU A 23 -6.53 -7.47 -7.10
N TYR A 24 -7.34 -7.37 -6.06
CA TYR A 24 -7.29 -6.30 -5.07
C TYR A 24 -6.44 -6.74 -3.88
N GLN A 25 -5.41 -5.96 -3.55
CA GLN A 25 -4.66 -6.08 -2.31
C GLN A 25 -5.05 -4.92 -1.40
N VAL A 26 -5.86 -5.21 -0.38
CA VAL A 26 -6.20 -4.26 0.67
C VAL A 26 -4.97 -3.95 1.54
N PRO A 27 -4.95 -2.83 2.28
CA PRO A 27 -3.84 -2.48 3.14
C PRO A 27 -3.51 -3.56 4.18
N ASP A 28 -2.30 -4.11 4.11
CA ASP A 28 -1.78 -5.08 5.06
C ASP A 28 -0.34 -4.72 5.46
N LEU A 29 -0.11 -4.57 6.76
CA LEU A 29 1.20 -4.26 7.35
C LEU A 29 2.30 -5.25 6.96
N LYS A 30 1.94 -6.50 6.66
CA LYS A 30 2.91 -7.54 6.23
C LYS A 30 3.48 -7.29 4.84
N THR A 31 2.80 -6.48 4.02
CA THR A 31 3.23 -6.17 2.65
C THR A 31 4.28 -5.07 2.57
N VAL A 32 4.49 -4.33 3.68
CA VAL A 32 5.39 -3.18 3.74
C VAL A 32 6.53 -3.39 4.73
N ASP A 33 7.67 -2.76 4.47
CA ASP A 33 8.77 -2.66 5.42
C ASP A 33 8.51 -1.54 6.41
N LEU A 34 7.84 -1.90 7.51
CA LEU A 34 7.42 -0.97 8.57
C LEU A 34 8.57 -0.18 9.20
N SER A 35 9.80 -0.68 9.12
CA SER A 35 10.98 -0.04 9.70
C SER A 35 11.77 0.81 8.70
N TRP A 36 11.39 0.86 7.43
CA TRP A 36 12.14 1.60 6.41
C TRP A 36 12.22 3.09 6.71
N ALA A 37 11.08 3.75 6.93
CA ALA A 37 11.05 5.17 7.27
C ALA A 37 11.80 5.46 8.58
N GLY A 38 11.78 4.54 9.55
CA GLY A 38 12.54 4.66 10.81
C GLY A 38 14.07 4.60 10.66
N ARG A 39 14.58 4.03 9.57
CA ARG A 39 16.02 3.94 9.25
C ARG A 39 16.54 5.09 8.40
N LEU A 40 15.68 5.97 7.91
CA LEU A 40 16.13 7.10 7.10
C LEU A 40 16.88 8.12 7.95
N ARG A 41 17.85 8.82 7.36
CA ARG A 41 18.49 9.99 7.99
C ARG A 41 17.46 11.15 8.16
N PRO A 42 17.64 12.05 9.14
CA PRO A 42 16.65 13.10 9.46
C PRO A 42 16.28 14.04 8.31
N ASP A 43 17.17 14.26 7.36
CA ASP A 43 17.03 15.14 6.19
C ASP A 43 16.61 14.38 4.91
N HIS A 44 16.21 13.11 5.03
CA HIS A 44 15.79 12.34 3.87
C HIS A 44 14.44 12.86 3.33
N PRO A 45 14.32 13.18 2.03
CA PRO A 45 13.12 13.81 1.46
C PRO A 45 11.85 12.99 1.64
N SER A 46 11.96 11.65 1.66
CA SER A 46 10.84 10.75 1.96
C SER A 46 10.16 11.01 3.29
N LEU A 47 10.85 11.52 4.30
CA LEU A 47 10.21 11.83 5.59
C LEU A 47 9.19 12.96 5.42
N ALA A 48 9.54 13.99 4.65
CA ALA A 48 8.62 15.06 4.32
C ALA A 48 7.47 14.56 3.43
N ALA A 49 7.78 13.75 2.41
CA ALA A 49 6.76 13.18 1.52
C ALA A 49 5.72 12.35 2.31
N ILE A 50 6.17 11.45 3.18
CA ILE A 50 5.30 10.65 4.06
C ILE A 50 4.45 11.55 4.95
N SER A 51 5.03 12.57 5.59
CA SER A 51 4.27 13.46 6.49
C SER A 51 3.18 14.26 5.78
N THR A 52 3.29 14.44 4.45
CA THR A 52 2.28 15.13 3.64
C THR A 52 1.28 14.19 2.98
N ALA A 53 1.57 12.89 2.95
CA ALA A 53 0.72 11.90 2.32
C ALA A 53 -0.61 11.76 3.07
N LYS A 54 -1.66 11.43 2.33
CA LYS A 54 -3.02 11.21 2.84
C LYS A 54 -3.58 9.92 2.27
N VAL A 55 -4.52 9.33 3.00
CA VAL A 55 -5.29 8.20 2.47
C VAL A 55 -6.00 8.61 1.18
N GLY A 56 -5.91 7.75 0.17
CA GLY A 56 -6.38 7.98 -1.19
C GLY A 56 -5.36 8.65 -2.11
N ASP A 57 -4.22 9.13 -1.59
CA ASP A 57 -3.16 9.67 -2.45
C ASP A 57 -2.60 8.57 -3.35
N PRO A 58 -2.35 8.84 -4.64
CA PRO A 58 -1.87 7.85 -5.59
C PRO A 58 -0.47 7.30 -5.24
N ILE A 59 -0.29 6.00 -5.47
CA ILE A 59 0.98 5.28 -5.31
C ILE A 59 1.35 4.58 -6.61
N HIS A 60 2.62 4.67 -6.97
CA HIS A 60 3.27 3.81 -7.96
C HIS A 60 4.18 2.81 -7.29
N ILE A 61 4.23 1.59 -7.81
CA ILE A 61 5.20 0.56 -7.41
C ILE A 61 6.32 0.50 -8.44
N VAL A 62 7.55 0.75 -7.99
CA VAL A 62 8.75 0.69 -8.84
C VAL A 62 9.76 -0.30 -8.30
N ARG A 63 10.49 -0.95 -9.21
CA ARG A 63 11.59 -1.83 -8.82
C ARG A 63 12.86 -1.01 -8.59
N ASP A 64 13.47 -1.16 -7.42
CA ASP A 64 14.77 -0.58 -7.08
C ASP A 64 15.71 -1.69 -6.56
N GLY A 65 16.57 -2.18 -7.45
CA GLY A 65 17.42 -3.34 -7.20
C GLY A 65 16.61 -4.57 -6.72
N PRO A 66 16.91 -5.14 -5.54
CA PRO A 66 16.16 -6.29 -5.02
C PRO A 66 14.81 -5.90 -4.39
N SER A 67 14.53 -4.61 -4.18
CA SER A 67 13.36 -4.14 -3.43
C SER A 67 12.29 -3.56 -4.37
N TRP A 68 11.04 -3.58 -3.91
CA TRP A 68 9.96 -2.80 -4.49
C TRP A 68 9.72 -1.56 -3.64
N MET A 69 9.60 -0.41 -4.29
CA MET A 69 9.41 0.90 -3.65
C MET A 69 8.05 1.45 -3.99
N MET A 70 7.43 2.12 -3.02
CA MET A 70 6.22 2.91 -3.21
C MET A 70 6.63 4.37 -3.45
N GLN A 71 6.13 4.97 -4.52
CA GLN A 71 6.39 6.36 -4.88
C GLN A 71 5.09 7.14 -5.04
N ASP A 72 5.12 8.43 -4.68
CA ASP A 72 4.06 9.37 -5.01
C ASP A 72 4.14 9.84 -6.49
N GLU A 73 3.22 10.71 -6.91
CA GLU A 73 3.21 11.32 -8.25
C GLU A 73 4.47 12.14 -8.58
N LYS A 74 5.22 12.58 -7.56
CA LYS A 74 6.47 13.33 -7.71
C LYS A 74 7.69 12.40 -7.68
N ALA A 75 7.48 11.09 -7.81
CA ALA A 75 8.48 10.04 -7.70
C ALA A 75 9.24 10.04 -6.36
N GLN A 76 8.70 10.66 -5.31
CA GLN A 76 9.27 10.60 -3.97
C GLN A 76 8.89 9.28 -3.31
N ALA A 77 9.86 8.60 -2.72
CA ALA A 77 9.58 7.34 -2.04
C ALA A 77 8.74 7.58 -0.78
N LEU A 78 7.55 6.97 -0.73
CA LEU A 78 6.66 6.93 0.44
C LEU A 78 6.91 5.70 1.31
N GLY A 79 7.55 4.67 0.76
CA GLY A 79 7.87 3.48 1.51
C GLY A 79 8.57 2.41 0.69
N ARG A 80 8.91 1.33 1.36
CA ARG A 80 9.47 0.12 0.76
C ARG A 80 8.54 -1.05 1.05
N MET A 81 8.29 -1.90 0.06
CA MET A 81 7.55 -3.15 0.24
C MET A 81 8.39 -4.14 1.06
N ALA A 82 7.73 -5.06 1.76
CA ALA A 82 8.41 -6.13 2.47
C ALA A 82 9.24 -6.99 1.50
N LYS A 83 10.36 -7.55 1.97
CA LYS A 83 11.24 -8.39 1.12
C LYS A 83 10.53 -9.61 0.52
N SER A 84 9.52 -10.14 1.22
CA SER A 84 8.70 -11.28 0.78
C SER A 84 7.62 -10.89 -0.21
N TRP A 85 7.37 -9.60 -0.42
CA TRP A 85 6.33 -9.13 -1.32
C TRP A 85 6.89 -8.95 -2.74
N SER A 86 6.09 -9.38 -3.72
CA SER A 86 6.27 -9.07 -5.13
C SER A 86 4.91 -8.86 -5.77
N PRO A 87 4.82 -8.10 -6.88
CA PRO A 87 3.60 -8.03 -7.68
C PRO A 87 3.12 -9.44 -8.04
N PRO A 88 1.79 -9.67 -8.10
CA PRO A 88 1.24 -10.94 -8.56
C PRO A 88 1.79 -11.31 -9.95
N GLN A 89 2.20 -12.55 -10.12
CA GLN A 89 2.73 -13.03 -11.40
C GLN A 89 1.64 -13.01 -12.48
N GLY A 90 1.97 -12.50 -13.66
CA GLY A 90 1.07 -12.51 -14.82
C GLY A 90 -0.01 -11.43 -14.81
N LEU A 91 -0.03 -10.54 -13.81
CA LEU A 91 -0.91 -9.37 -13.78
C LEU A 91 -0.12 -8.08 -13.93
N SER A 92 -0.73 -7.09 -14.57
CA SER A 92 -0.18 -5.75 -14.69
C SER A 92 -0.64 -4.87 -13.53
N PHE A 93 0.16 -3.86 -13.16
CA PHE A 93 -0.25 -2.88 -12.18
C PHE A 93 -1.28 -1.93 -12.79
N VAL A 94 -2.45 -1.81 -12.16
CA VAL A 94 -3.57 -0.98 -12.65
C VAL A 94 -3.66 0.33 -11.87
N ARG A 95 -3.67 0.25 -10.54
CA ARG A 95 -3.77 1.41 -9.64
C ARG A 95 -3.16 1.07 -8.29
N GLY A 96 -2.63 2.09 -7.62
CA GLY A 96 -2.26 2.04 -6.22
C GLY A 96 -2.59 3.35 -5.55
N GLU A 97 -2.92 3.28 -4.27
CA GLU A 97 -3.12 4.44 -3.41
C GLU A 97 -2.66 4.16 -1.99
N VAL A 98 -2.45 5.22 -1.22
CA VAL A 98 -2.29 5.12 0.23
C VAL A 98 -3.63 4.64 0.80
N GLY A 99 -3.72 3.36 1.16
CA GLY A 99 -4.94 2.84 1.78
C GLY A 99 -4.98 3.05 3.30
N ALA A 100 -3.82 3.19 3.95
CA ALA A 100 -3.72 3.58 5.35
C ALA A 100 -2.40 4.31 5.65
N ILE A 101 -2.40 5.12 6.72
CA ILE A 101 -1.19 5.69 7.33
C ILE A 101 -1.16 5.23 8.77
N VAL A 102 -0.06 4.59 9.16
CA VAL A 102 0.09 4.01 10.50
C VAL A 102 1.25 4.66 11.23
N ARG A 103 1.02 5.03 12.48
CA ARG A 103 2.06 5.48 13.40
C ARG A 103 2.78 4.26 13.97
N TRP A 104 4.05 4.10 13.63
CA TRP A 104 4.91 3.00 14.07
C TRP A 104 5.92 3.48 15.12
N ARG A 105 6.37 2.56 15.97
CA ARG A 105 7.34 2.86 17.03
C ARG A 105 8.51 1.90 17.00
N LYS A 106 9.66 2.36 17.48
CA LYS A 106 10.86 1.54 17.69
C LYS A 106 10.59 0.35 18.62
N SER A 107 9.69 0.51 19.59
CA SER A 107 9.23 -0.57 20.48
C SER A 107 8.49 -1.69 19.75
N ASP A 108 7.80 -1.36 18.65
CA ASP A 108 6.99 -2.30 17.86
C ASP A 108 7.87 -3.11 16.88
N SER A 109 9.14 -2.72 16.71
CA SER A 109 10.16 -3.46 15.93
C SER A 109 10.92 -4.47 16.81
N GLN A 110 11.34 -5.59 16.20
CA GLN A 110 12.21 -6.57 16.87
C GLN A 110 13.52 -5.92 17.33
N GLU A 111 14.03 -6.37 18.47
CA GLU A 111 15.16 -5.76 19.17
C GLU A 111 16.42 -5.64 18.29
N GLU A 112 16.67 -6.65 17.47
CA GLU A 112 17.78 -6.74 16.52
C GLU A 112 17.78 -5.60 15.49
N PHE A 113 16.60 -5.06 15.15
CA PHE A 113 16.45 -3.97 14.19
C PHE A 113 16.53 -2.59 14.83
N ARG A 114 16.47 -2.49 16.17
CA ARG A 114 16.43 -1.20 16.88
C ARG A 114 17.71 -0.39 16.77
N VAL A 115 18.86 -1.05 16.60
CA VAL A 115 20.16 -0.37 16.48
C VAL A 115 20.29 0.47 15.20
N HIS A 116 19.52 0.14 14.17
CA HIS A 116 19.52 0.85 12.88
C HIS A 116 18.46 1.95 12.80
N LEU A 117 17.62 2.10 13.84
CA LEU A 117 16.53 3.07 13.86
C LEU A 117 16.99 4.40 14.45
N HIS A 118 16.84 5.47 13.65
CA HIS A 118 17.25 6.84 14.00
C HIS A 118 16.17 7.65 14.73
N ARG A 119 14.98 7.07 14.94
CA ARG A 119 13.83 7.74 15.55
C ARG A 119 12.97 6.75 16.34
N ASP A 120 12.30 7.25 17.36
CA ASP A 120 11.45 6.43 18.23
C ASP A 120 10.06 6.20 17.65
N VAL A 121 9.58 7.14 16.83
CA VAL A 121 8.25 7.12 16.21
C VAL A 121 8.33 7.65 14.79
N TRP A 122 7.58 7.06 13.87
CA TRP A 122 7.42 7.52 12.49
C TRP A 122 6.09 7.09 11.89
N GLU A 123 5.76 7.63 10.72
CA GLU A 123 4.59 7.24 9.94
C GLU A 123 4.99 6.25 8.84
N VAL A 124 4.07 5.34 8.51
CA VAL A 124 4.22 4.36 7.45
C VAL A 124 2.97 4.41 6.57
N ALA A 125 3.16 4.72 5.29
CA ALA A 125 2.12 4.53 4.28
C ALA A 125 1.97 3.04 3.97
N VAL A 126 0.73 2.55 3.97
CA VAL A 126 0.37 1.17 3.63
C VAL A 126 -0.49 1.23 2.37
N PRO A 127 -0.10 0.54 1.29
CA PRO A 127 -0.77 0.71 0.02
C PRO A 127 -2.03 -0.15 -0.07
N GLU A 128 -3.02 0.35 -0.78
CA GLU A 128 -4.04 -0.46 -1.44
C GLU A 128 -3.68 -0.56 -2.92
N LEU A 129 -3.68 -1.77 -3.50
CA LEU A 129 -3.19 -2.02 -4.86
C LEU A 129 -4.20 -2.82 -5.68
N VAL A 130 -4.26 -2.53 -6.97
CA VAL A 130 -5.09 -3.24 -7.95
C VAL A 130 -4.21 -3.72 -9.09
N PHE A 131 -4.33 -5.00 -9.43
CA PHE A 131 -3.64 -5.64 -10.55
C PHE A 131 -4.64 -6.32 -11.49
N GLY A 132 -4.35 -6.40 -12.79
CA GLY A 132 -5.26 -6.99 -13.79
C GLY A 132 -4.61 -7.20 -15.16
#